data_AF-A0A4V3YV37-F1
#
_entry.id   AF-A0A4V3YV37-F1
#
_cell.length_a   1.000
_cell.length_b   1.000
_cell.length_c   1.000
_cell.angle_alpha   90.00
_cell.angle_beta   90.00
_cell.angle_gamma   90.00
#
_symmetry.space_group_name_H-M   'P 1'
#
loop_
_entity.id
_entity.type
_entity.pdbx_description
1 polymer ?
#
loop_
_entity_poly.entity_id
_entity_poly.type
_entity_poly.pdbx_seq_one_letter_code
_entity_poly.pdbx_strand_id
1 'polypeptide(L)' 'MAQGLLTYKALAEHYGVTTRTMYQRVWRGNAPTPVLGPTGRVLGWRPEEVARYDGANQRTRAEYLYGSGK' A
#
# COMPACT_ATOMS: atom_id res chain seq x y z
N MET A 1 -4.57 21.75 3.11
CA MET A 1 -3.80 20.67 3.76
C MET A 1 -4.58 19.38 3.59
N ALA A 2 -3.98 18.32 3.03
CA ALA A 2 -4.67 17.05 2.79
C ALA A 2 -4.86 16.31 4.12
N GLN A 3 -5.92 16.65 4.85
CA GLN A 3 -6.29 16.02 6.12
C GLN A 3 -6.74 14.59 5.83
N GLY A 4 -6.02 13.59 6.35
CA GLY A 4 -6.41 12.17 6.26
C GLY A 4 -5.54 11.26 5.39
N LEU A 5 -4.49 11.75 4.74
CA LEU A 5 -3.56 10.87 4.02
C LEU A 5 -2.54 10.23 4.97
N LEU A 6 -2.34 8.92 4.82
CA LEU A 6 -1.24 8.20 5.44
C LEU A 6 0.08 8.62 4.80
N THR A 7 1.09 8.89 5.64
CA THR A 7 2.44 9.19 5.18
C THR A 7 3.21 7.90 4.88
N TYR A 8 4.38 8.01 4.26
CA TYR A 8 5.30 6.88 4.08
C TYR A 8 5.62 6.18 5.39
N LYS A 9 5.80 6.94 6.48
CA LYS A 9 6.11 6.39 7.80
C LYS A 9 4.93 5.58 8.34
N ALA A 10 3.72 6.15 8.31
CA ALA A 10 2.51 5.46 8.76
C ALA A 10 2.23 4.18 7.94
N LEU A 11 2.46 4.24 6.61
CA LEU A 11 2.30 3.08 5.75
C LEU A 11 3.35 2.00 6.04
N ALA A 12 4.59 2.39 6.32
CA ALA A 12 5.66 1.46 6.68
C ALA A 12 5.37 0.78 8.03
N GLU A 13 4.89 1.54 9.02
CA GLU A 13 4.44 1.03 10.31
C GLU A 13 3.28 0.05 10.16
N HIS A 14 2.28 0.38 9.35
CA HIS A 14 1.14 -0.50 9.04
C HIS A 14 1.58 -1.87 8.48
N TYR A 15 2.55 -1.87 7.57
CA TYR A 15 3.09 -3.09 6.98
C TYR A 15 4.22 -3.75 7.77
N GLY A 16 4.62 -3.19 8.92
CA GLY A 16 5.72 -3.71 9.73
C GLY A 16 7.08 -3.72 9.03
N VAL A 17 7.34 -2.75 8.15
CA VAL A 17 8.60 -2.64 7.41
C VAL A 17 9.31 -1.31 7.66
N THR A 18 10.58 -1.23 7.29
CA THR A 18 11.29 0.07 7.34
C THR A 18 10.75 1.03 6.26
N THR A 19 10.83 2.33 6.51
CA THR A 19 10.44 3.36 5.52
C THR A 19 11.19 3.20 4.20
N ARG A 20 12.48 2.81 4.25
CA ARG A 20 13.29 2.54 3.04
C ARG A 20 12.73 1.37 2.24
N THR A 21 12.36 0.28 2.90
CA THR A 21 11.70 -0.86 2.25
C THR A 21 10.36 -0.44 1.66
N MET A 22 9.60 0.42 2.33
CA MET A 22 8.34 0.94 1.81
C MET A 22 8.55 1.79 0.54
N TYR A 23 9.57 2.66 0.49
CA TYR A 23 9.95 3.36 -0.74
C TYR A 23 10.23 2.41 -1.89
N GLN A 24 10.99 1.34 -1.66
CA GLN A 24 11.29 0.36 -2.70
C GLN A 24 10.03 -0.37 -3.18
N ARG A 25 9.11 -0.71 -2.26
CA ARG A 25 7.82 -1.32 -2.60
C ARG A 25 6.99 -0.42 -3.49
N VAL A 26 6.86 0.86 -3.13
CA VAL A 26 6.13 1.86 -3.93
C VAL A 26 6.76 2.02 -5.30
N TRP A 27 8.09 2.13 -5.37
CA TRP A 27 8.81 2.26 -6.64
C TRP A 27 8.61 1.04 -7.56
N ARG A 28 8.50 -0.16 -6.99
CA ARG A 28 8.21 -1.40 -7.73
C ARG A 28 6.73 -1.60 -8.06
N GLY A 29 5.83 -0.70 -7.64
CA GLY A 29 4.39 -0.88 -7.80
C GLY A 29 3.75 -1.89 -6.83
N ASN A 30 4.50 -2.35 -5.82
CA ASN A 30 4.02 -3.31 -4.80
C ASN A 30 3.51 -2.58 -3.55
N ALA A 31 2.62 -1.61 -3.76
CA ALA A 31 2.04 -0.80 -2.70
C ALA A 31 0.64 -0.29 -3.12
N PRO A 32 -0.19 0.17 -2.18
CA PRO A 32 -1.44 0.85 -2.50
C PRO A 32 -1.21 2.07 -3.38
N THR A 33 -2.24 2.46 -4.14
CA THR A 33 -2.14 3.60 -5.06
C THR A 33 -1.95 4.92 -4.28
N PRO A 34 -0.84 5.67 -4.50
CA PRO A 34 -0.62 6.93 -3.81
C PRO A 34 -1.47 8.05 -4.42
N VAL A 35 -1.81 9.05 -3.59
CA VAL A 35 -2.24 10.36 -4.07
C VAL A 35 -1.01 11.15 -4.48
N LEU A 36 -0.99 11.59 -5.74
CA LEU A 36 0.07 12.42 -6.28
C LEU A 36 -0.28 13.90 -6.18
N GLY A 37 0.72 14.73 -5.89
CA GLY A 37 0.61 16.17 -5.96
C GLY A 37 0.82 16.68 -7.40
N PRO A 38 0.67 17.99 -7.62
CA PRO A 38 0.80 18.60 -8.95
C PRO A 38 2.15 18.35 -9.64
N THR A 39 3.20 18.08 -8.86
CA THR A 39 4.56 17.79 -9.32
C THR A 39 4.83 16.30 -9.54
N GLY A 40 3.80 15.44 -9.45
CA GLY A 40 3.95 13.98 -9.51
C GLY A 40 4.57 13.36 -8.27
N ARG A 41 4.87 14.16 -7.23
CA ARG A 41 5.37 13.63 -5.94
C ARG A 41 4.23 13.01 -5.13
N VAL A 42 4.53 11.91 -4.45
CA VAL A 42 3.60 11.26 -3.52
C VAL A 42 3.29 12.22 -2.36
N LEU A 43 2.01 12.52 -2.18
CA LEU A 43 1.49 13.25 -1.02
C LEU A 43 1.12 12.31 0.14
N GLY A 44 0.75 11.07 -0.17
CA GLY A 44 0.40 10.04 0.80
C GLY A 44 -0.61 9.06 0.24
N TRP A 45 -1.24 8.26 1.11
CA TRP A 45 -2.22 7.26 0.73
C TRP A 45 -3.54 7.48 1.43
N ARG A 46 -4.63 7.23 0.72
CA ARG A 46 -5.95 7.27 1.31
C ARG A 46 -6.18 5.99 2.14
N PRO A 47 -6.65 6.06 3.39
CA PRO A 47 -6.90 4.88 4.21
C PRO A 47 -7.79 3.84 3.53
N GLU A 48 -8.82 4.27 2.79
CA GLU A 48 -9.71 3.39 2.05
C GLU A 48 -9.00 2.60 0.93
N GLU A 49 -8.00 3.22 0.29
CA GLU A 49 -7.21 2.57 -0.77
C GLU A 49 -6.24 1.54 -0.17
N VAL A 50 -5.67 1.84 1.00
CA VAL A 50 -4.84 0.89 1.75
C VAL A 50 -5.67 -0.33 2.14
N ALA A 51 -6.87 -0.13 2.71
CA ALA A 51 -7.76 -1.22 3.08
C ALA A 51 -8.20 -2.07 1.86
N ARG A 52 -8.46 -1.43 0.72
CA ARG A 52 -8.79 -2.12 -0.54
C ARG A 52 -7.61 -2.98 -1.01
N TYR A 53 -6.39 -2.42 -1.02
CA TYR A 53 -5.19 -3.12 -1.41
C TYR A 53 -4.93 -4.33 -0.50
N ASP A 54 -5.07 -4.16 0.81
CA ASP A 54 -4.90 -5.23 1.78
C ASP A 54 -5.91 -6.36 1.56
N GLY A 55 -7.18 -6.03 1.33
CA GLY A 55 -8.22 -7.01 1.02
C GLY A 55 -7.94 -7.78 -0.29
N ALA A 56 -7.47 -7.09 -1.33
CA ALA A 56 -7.07 -7.75 -2.58
C ALA A 56 -5.88 -8.68 -2.36
N ASN A 57 -4.85 -8.21 -1.66
CA ASN A 57 -3.63 -8.99 -1.40
C ASN A 57 -3.91 -10.20 -0.48
N GLN A 58 -4.83 -10.05 0.49
CA GLN A 58 -5.28 -11.16 1.34
C GLN A 58 -6.07 -12.21 0.54
N ARG A 59 -6.95 -11.78 -0.38
CA ARG A 59 -7.66 -12.69 -1.29
C ARG A 59 -6.69 -13.44 -2.20
N THR A 60 -5.76 -12.73 -2.85
CA THR A 60 -4.73 -13.37 -3.70
C THR A 60 -3.87 -14.34 -2.91
N ARG A 61 -3.50 -14.01 -1.65
CA ARG A 61 -2.77 -14.94 -0.79
C ARG A 61 -3.60 -16.17 -0.42
N ALA A 62 -4.89 -15.99 -0.11
CA ALA A 62 -5.78 -17.10 0.19
C ALA A 62 -6.01 -18.00 -1.05
N GLU A 63 -6.20 -17.41 -2.23
CA GLU A 63 -6.28 -18.14 -3.51
C GLU A 63 -4.98 -18.89 -3.81
N TYR A 64 -3.81 -18.30 -3.55
CA TYR A 64 -2.53 -18.99 -3.71
C TYR A 64 -2.37 -20.16 -2.71
N LEU A 65 -2.72 -19.94 -1.43
CA LEU A 65 -2.52 -20.94 -0.37
C LEU A 65 -3.56 -22.06 -0.38
N TYR A 66 -4.79 -21.77 -0.81
CA TYR A 66 -5.94 -22.69 -0.69
C TYR A 66 -6.65 -22.96 -2.03
N GLY A 67 -6.34 -22.21 -3.09
CA GLY A 67 -6.94 -22.40 -4.42
C GLY A 67 -6.26 -23.47 -5.28
N SER A 68 -5.13 -24.03 -4.84
CA SER A 68 -4.52 -25.23 -5.45
C SER A 68 -5.15 -26.52 -4.89
N GLY A 69 -6.49 -26.57 -4.96
CA GLY A 69 -7.30 -27.68 -4.46
C GLY A 69 -8.40 -28.02 -5.46
N LYS A 70 -8.02 -28.33 -6.70
CA LYS A 70 -8.86 -29.06 -7.65
C LYS A 70 -8.00 -29.84 -8.62
#